data_AF-F2IBZ7-F1
#
_entry.id   AF-F2IBZ7-F1
#
_cell.length_a   1.000
_cell.length_b   1.000
_cell.length_c   1.000
_cell.angle_alpha   90.00
_cell.angle_beta   90.00
_cell.angle_gamma   90.00
#
_symmetry.space_group_name_H-M   'P 1'
#
loop_
_entity.id
_entity.type
_entity.pdbx_description
1 polymer ?
#
loop_
_entity_poly.entity_id
_entity_poly.type
_entity_poly.pdbx_seq_one_letter_code
_entity_poly.pdbx_strand_id
1 'polypeptide(L)'
;MGVINFGINRPLVEKLAKEFNINNFIETGTYLGGTSSWAATIFKEVHTIEISEEIFNETSNKFKHIKNLHFNLGDSKTVLPQIIPSIKGSAVFWLDGHWCGRNTGGKYNECPIMDELEQASKVKDSVILIDDLRYFLGPNPHDHGENYPTIDSVMRYLMQELPTNFITFHDDTLICAPVAYKKVIDENWLETYSKRFPRSYKSLVSKMWWRIKRGDFNFSK
;
A
#
# COMPACT_ATOMS: atom_id res chain seq x y z
N MET A 1 1.30 10.02 6.72
CA MET A 1 0.83 8.77 7.32
C MET A 1 -0.69 8.75 7.27
N GLY A 2 -1.28 7.59 7.08
CA GLY A 2 -2.73 7.42 7.11
C GLY A 2 -3.33 7.81 8.47
N VAL A 3 -4.59 8.26 8.46
CA VAL A 3 -5.30 8.73 9.67
C VAL A 3 -5.62 7.58 10.63
N ILE A 4 -5.74 6.35 10.11
CA ILE A 4 -6.07 5.14 10.87
C ILE A 4 -4.88 4.21 11.03
N ASN A 5 -4.14 3.98 9.95
CA ASN A 5 -2.96 3.15 9.93
C ASN A 5 -1.76 4.00 9.55
N PHE A 6 -0.70 3.92 10.34
CA PHE A 6 0.59 4.56 10.08
C PHE A 6 1.44 3.76 9.06
N GLY A 7 0.83 2.89 8.25
CA GLY A 7 1.47 2.00 7.28
C GLY A 7 0.44 1.00 6.76
N ILE A 8 0.89 -0.18 6.35
CA ILE A 8 -0.01 -1.20 5.80
C ILE A 8 -1.22 -1.51 6.71
N ASN A 9 -2.41 -1.59 6.12
CA ASN A 9 -3.64 -1.95 6.83
C ASN A 9 -3.66 -3.46 7.14
N ARG A 10 -2.99 -3.83 8.25
CA ARG A 10 -2.80 -5.23 8.68
C ARG A 10 -4.09 -6.04 8.75
N PRO A 11 -5.19 -5.56 9.39
CA PRO A 11 -6.44 -6.33 9.44
C PRO A 11 -7.06 -6.59 8.06
N LEU A 12 -6.96 -5.64 7.13
CA LEU A 12 -7.45 -5.85 5.76
C LEU A 12 -6.62 -6.91 5.05
N VAL A 13 -5.30 -6.80 5.11
CA VAL A 13 -4.37 -7.72 4.44
C VAL A 13 -4.50 -9.14 5.00
N GLU A 14 -4.63 -9.30 6.32
CA GLU A 14 -4.91 -10.59 6.96
C GLU A 14 -6.23 -11.21 6.46
N LYS A 15 -7.30 -10.41 6.37
CA LYS A 15 -8.60 -10.87 5.87
C LYS A 15 -8.50 -11.30 4.41
N LEU A 16 -7.85 -10.51 3.56
CA LEU A 16 -7.61 -10.84 2.15
C LEU A 16 -6.79 -12.12 1.98
N ALA A 17 -5.68 -12.24 2.72
CA ALA A 17 -4.80 -13.41 2.65
C ALA A 17 -5.56 -14.69 3.01
N LYS A 18 -6.37 -14.64 4.07
CA LYS A 18 -7.16 -15.78 4.54
C LYS A 18 -8.30 -16.13 3.57
N GLU A 19 -9.08 -15.14 3.14
CA GLU A 19 -10.29 -15.37 2.33
C GLU A 19 -9.98 -15.83 0.91
N PHE A 20 -8.88 -15.33 0.34
CA PHE A 20 -8.47 -15.64 -1.04
C PHE A 20 -7.24 -16.57 -1.11
N ASN A 21 -6.81 -17.14 0.01
CA ASN A 21 -5.68 -18.07 0.11
C ASN A 21 -4.39 -17.51 -0.54
N ILE A 22 -4.11 -16.22 -0.29
CA ILE A 22 -2.90 -15.56 -0.78
C ILE A 22 -1.74 -15.99 0.12
N ASN A 23 -0.73 -16.62 -0.48
CA ASN A 23 0.36 -17.25 0.27
C ASN A 23 1.67 -16.46 0.23
N ASN A 24 1.78 -15.47 -0.66
CA ASN A 24 3.00 -14.71 -0.89
C ASN A 24 2.81 -13.25 -0.47
N PHE A 25 3.83 -12.67 0.15
CA PHE A 25 3.92 -11.24 0.42
C PHE A 25 5.24 -10.71 -0.10
N ILE A 26 5.20 -9.61 -0.84
CA ILE A 26 6.38 -8.96 -1.39
C ILE A 26 6.33 -7.48 -0.96
N GLU A 27 7.39 -7.01 -0.32
CA GLU A 27 7.56 -5.63 0.14
C GLU A 27 8.81 -4.99 -0.47
N THR A 28 8.68 -3.74 -0.91
CA THR A 28 9.82 -2.87 -1.23
C THR A 28 9.94 -1.79 -0.16
N GLY A 29 11.16 -1.56 0.33
CA GLY A 29 11.40 -0.71 1.51
C GLY A 29 11.28 -1.52 2.81
N THR A 30 12.40 -2.07 3.30
CA THR A 30 12.38 -2.94 4.50
C THR A 30 12.38 -2.14 5.79
N TYR A 31 13.10 -1.02 5.81
CA TYR A 31 13.30 -0.17 6.99
C TYR A 31 13.66 -1.01 8.23
N LEU A 32 12.94 -0.91 9.35
CA LEU A 32 13.23 -1.68 10.57
C LEU A 32 12.67 -3.12 10.57
N GLY A 33 12.13 -3.59 9.44
CA GLY A 33 11.57 -4.93 9.23
C GLY A 33 10.25 -5.19 9.96
N GLY A 34 9.54 -4.13 10.38
CA GLY A 34 8.32 -4.26 11.19
C GLY A 34 7.12 -4.80 10.41
N THR A 35 7.04 -4.50 9.11
CA THR A 35 5.98 -5.01 8.22
C THR A 35 6.31 -6.41 7.73
N SER A 36 7.46 -6.62 7.10
CA SER A 36 7.94 -7.94 6.68
C SER A 36 7.94 -9.01 7.79
N SER A 37 8.38 -8.70 9.02
CA SER A 37 8.32 -9.67 10.13
C SER A 37 6.89 -10.00 10.57
N TRP A 38 5.96 -9.04 10.53
CA TRP A 38 4.55 -9.29 10.77
C TRP A 38 3.93 -10.12 9.64
N ALA A 39 4.23 -9.80 8.38
CA ALA A 39 3.75 -10.53 7.22
C ALA A 39 4.19 -12.01 7.29
N ALA A 40 5.39 -12.29 7.80
CA ALA A 40 5.89 -13.65 7.98
C ALA A 40 5.08 -14.48 8.99
N THR A 41 4.21 -13.87 9.80
CA THR A 41 3.27 -14.59 10.68
C THR A 41 2.00 -15.05 9.95
N ILE A 42 1.74 -14.52 8.75
CA ILE A 42 0.49 -14.71 7.99
C ILE A 42 0.75 -15.49 6.69
N PHE A 43 1.81 -15.12 5.96
CA PHE A 43 2.12 -15.64 4.63
C PHE A 43 3.12 -16.78 4.68
N LYS A 44 3.05 -17.69 3.68
CA LYS A 44 3.98 -18.81 3.57
C LYS A 44 5.35 -18.40 3.08
N GLU A 45 5.40 -17.40 2.20
CA GLU A 45 6.63 -16.85 1.64
C GLU A 45 6.57 -15.33 1.71
N VAL A 46 7.60 -14.71 2.27
CA VAL A 46 7.71 -13.26 2.40
C VAL A 46 9.04 -12.81 1.82
N HIS A 47 9.00 -11.89 0.87
CA HIS A 47 10.18 -11.26 0.31
C HIS A 47 10.18 -9.78 0.65
N THR A 48 11.29 -9.31 1.21
CA THR A 48 11.50 -7.88 1.47
C THR A 48 12.75 -7.41 0.72
N ILE A 49 12.69 -6.24 0.12
CA ILE A 49 13.77 -5.67 -0.69
C ILE A 49 14.22 -4.36 -0.04
N GLU A 50 15.54 -4.24 0.19
CA GLU A 50 16.14 -3.06 0.80
C GLU A 50 17.34 -2.59 -0.03
N ILE A 51 17.37 -1.29 -0.34
CA ILE A 51 18.46 -0.67 -1.09
C ILE A 51 19.64 -0.31 -0.18
N SER A 52 19.38 -0.01 1.10
CA SER A 52 20.41 0.32 2.07
C SER A 52 21.07 -0.93 2.65
N GLU A 53 22.35 -1.12 2.34
CA GLU A 53 23.14 -2.24 2.87
C GLU A 53 23.19 -2.26 4.41
N GLU A 54 23.24 -1.10 5.07
CA GLU A 54 23.22 -1.00 6.53
C GLU A 54 21.90 -1.54 7.11
N ILE A 55 20.77 -1.06 6.58
CA ILE A 55 19.42 -1.46 7.03
C ILE A 55 19.20 -2.94 6.73
N PHE A 56 19.60 -3.40 5.55
CA PHE A 56 19.53 -4.81 5.17
C PHE A 56 20.32 -5.68 6.17
N ASN A 57 21.56 -5.32 6.48
CA ASN A 57 22.40 -6.08 7.39
C ASN A 57 21.83 -6.08 8.81
N GLU A 58 21.32 -4.96 9.31
CA GLU A 58 20.71 -4.88 10.64
C GLU A 58 19.45 -5.77 10.73
N THR A 59 18.53 -5.62 9.78
CA THR A 59 17.23 -6.30 9.81
C THR A 59 17.33 -7.79 9.52
N SER A 60 18.12 -8.19 8.52
CA SER A 60 18.34 -9.61 8.21
C SER A 60 18.98 -10.34 9.39
N ASN A 61 19.95 -9.72 10.07
CA ASN A 61 20.54 -10.30 11.28
C ASN A 61 19.54 -10.41 12.44
N LYS A 62 18.72 -9.38 12.65
CA LYS A 62 17.68 -9.35 13.68
C LYS A 62 16.64 -10.46 13.48
N PHE A 63 16.21 -10.68 12.24
CA PHE A 63 15.13 -11.61 11.90
C PHE A 63 15.58 -12.93 11.27
N LYS A 64 16.88 -13.27 11.29
CA LYS A 64 17.46 -14.51 10.74
C LYS A 64 16.81 -15.83 11.20
N HIS A 65 16.06 -15.79 12.29
CA HIS A 65 15.36 -16.93 12.85
C HIS A 65 14.02 -17.21 12.14
N ILE A 66 13.45 -16.23 11.44
CA ILE A 66 12.22 -16.35 10.67
C ILE A 66 12.55 -16.97 9.29
N LYS A 67 12.11 -18.20 9.04
CA LYS A 67 12.57 -19.00 7.88
C LYS A 67 11.85 -18.72 6.57
N ASN A 68 10.63 -18.21 6.64
CA ASN A 68 9.83 -17.82 5.49
C ASN A 68 10.00 -16.35 5.11
N LEU A 69 10.93 -15.63 5.76
CA LEU A 69 11.24 -14.24 5.45
C LEU A 69 12.60 -14.13 4.74
N HIS A 70 12.54 -13.79 3.46
CA HIS A 70 13.69 -13.66 2.57
C HIS A 70 14.05 -12.19 2.40
N PHE A 71 15.24 -11.82 2.89
CA PHE A 71 15.80 -10.49 2.72
C PHE A 71 16.59 -10.42 1.42
N ASN A 72 16.35 -9.37 0.63
CA ASN A 72 17.04 -9.14 -0.64
C ASN A 72 17.67 -7.74 -0.64
N LEU A 73 18.99 -7.67 -0.82
CA LEU A 73 19.72 -6.41 -0.91
C LEU A 73 19.76 -5.95 -2.36
N GLY A 74 19.32 -4.71 -2.61
CA GLY A 74 19.45 -4.06 -3.91
C GLY A 74 18.27 -3.16 -4.26
N ASP A 75 18.36 -2.57 -5.45
CA ASP A 75 17.29 -1.76 -6.04
C ASP A 75 16.12 -2.66 -6.48
N SER A 76 14.88 -2.30 -6.11
CA SER A 76 13.68 -3.08 -6.45
C SER A 76 13.50 -3.25 -7.96
N LYS A 77 13.95 -2.30 -8.79
CA LYS A 77 13.98 -2.40 -10.26
C LYS A 77 14.78 -3.60 -10.76
N THR A 78 15.85 -3.94 -10.02
CA THR A 78 16.77 -5.02 -10.39
C THR A 78 16.41 -6.33 -9.69
N VAL A 79 15.92 -6.25 -8.46
CA VAL A 79 15.65 -7.42 -7.61
C VAL A 79 14.30 -8.06 -7.92
N LEU A 80 13.23 -7.28 -8.13
CA LEU A 80 11.90 -7.84 -8.43
C LEU A 80 11.90 -8.77 -9.65
N PRO A 81 12.53 -8.44 -10.80
CA PRO A 81 12.60 -9.33 -11.96
C PRO A 81 13.23 -10.71 -11.66
N GLN A 82 14.05 -10.80 -10.61
CA GLN A 82 14.69 -12.06 -10.19
C GLN A 82 13.77 -12.89 -9.30
N ILE A 83 12.95 -12.25 -8.47
CA ILE A 83 12.06 -12.90 -7.52
C ILE A 83 10.76 -13.35 -8.19
N ILE A 84 10.14 -12.48 -9.00
CA ILE A 84 8.80 -12.71 -9.58
C ILE A 84 8.67 -14.08 -10.29
N PRO A 85 9.63 -14.56 -11.10
CA PRO A 85 9.52 -15.86 -11.76
C PRO A 85 9.37 -17.06 -10.82
N SER A 86 9.81 -16.92 -9.56
CA SER A 86 9.72 -17.97 -8.54
C SER A 86 8.40 -17.96 -7.75
N ILE A 87 7.64 -16.86 -7.81
CA ILE A 87 6.39 -16.68 -7.06
C ILE A 87 5.29 -17.55 -7.68
N LYS A 88 4.67 -18.39 -6.85
CA LYS A 88 3.59 -19.30 -7.25
C LYS A 88 2.27 -18.84 -6.64
N GLY A 89 1.26 -18.63 -7.49
CA GLY A 89 -0.06 -18.15 -7.06
C GLY A 89 -0.07 -16.63 -6.88
N SER A 90 -1.13 -16.13 -6.23
CA SER A 90 -1.31 -14.70 -5.96
C SER A 90 -0.40 -14.20 -4.86
N ALA A 91 -0.18 -12.88 -4.85
CA ALA A 91 0.61 -12.19 -3.85
C ALA A 91 -0.10 -10.94 -3.32
N VAL A 92 0.35 -10.49 -2.15
CA VAL A 92 0.18 -9.11 -1.70
C VAL A 92 1.49 -8.37 -1.96
N PHE A 93 1.44 -7.29 -2.72
CA PHE A 93 2.54 -6.36 -2.92
C PHE A 93 2.35 -5.12 -2.05
N TRP A 94 3.34 -4.80 -1.22
CA TRP A 94 3.45 -3.55 -0.48
C TRP A 94 4.60 -2.74 -1.09
N LEU A 95 4.27 -1.73 -1.90
CA LEU A 95 5.24 -0.91 -2.64
C LEU A 95 5.50 0.38 -1.87
N ASP A 96 6.63 0.42 -1.16
CA ASP A 96 7.02 1.46 -0.20
C ASP A 96 8.54 1.76 -0.29
N GLY A 97 9.14 1.51 -1.47
CA GLY A 97 10.56 1.71 -1.74
C GLY A 97 10.95 3.15 -2.10
N HIS A 98 10.02 4.11 -2.00
CA HIS A 98 10.22 5.48 -2.47
C HIS A 98 11.04 6.31 -1.49
N TRP A 99 11.91 7.19 -2.01
CA TRP A 99 12.73 8.04 -1.17
C TRP A 99 11.94 9.27 -0.68
N CYS A 100 11.70 9.35 0.63
CA CYS A 100 10.91 10.41 1.26
C CYS A 100 11.72 11.44 2.07
N GLY A 101 13.02 11.60 1.77
CA GLY A 101 13.84 12.70 2.30
C GLY A 101 14.39 12.52 3.73
N ARG A 102 14.54 11.28 4.21
CA ARG A 102 15.20 10.93 5.47
C ARG A 102 16.40 10.00 5.20
N ASN A 103 17.13 9.55 6.24
CA ASN A 103 18.34 8.69 6.17
C ASN A 103 18.15 7.31 5.48
N THR A 104 17.27 7.21 4.49
CA THR A 104 17.04 6.06 3.63
C THR A 104 17.89 6.20 2.35
N GLY A 105 18.33 5.09 1.77
CA GLY A 105 18.99 5.10 0.46
C GLY A 105 18.05 5.62 -0.65
N GLY A 106 18.59 6.06 -1.79
CA GLY A 106 17.75 6.42 -2.96
C GLY A 106 17.92 7.81 -3.56
N LYS A 107 18.89 8.62 -3.11
CA LYS A 107 19.15 10.00 -3.59
C LYS A 107 19.27 10.19 -5.13
N TYR A 108 19.51 9.11 -5.88
CA TYR A 108 19.70 9.15 -7.34
C TYR A 108 18.65 8.37 -8.14
N ASN A 109 17.68 7.73 -7.47
CA ASN A 109 16.62 6.93 -8.07
C ASN A 109 15.36 6.99 -7.19
N GLU A 110 14.76 8.18 -7.12
CA GLU A 110 13.89 8.61 -6.01
C GLU A 110 12.55 7.85 -5.94
N CYS A 111 12.07 7.29 -7.06
CA CYS A 111 10.78 6.61 -7.12
C CYS A 111 10.82 5.42 -8.11
N PRO A 112 10.95 4.17 -7.63
CA PRO A 112 10.97 2.99 -8.50
C PRO A 112 9.59 2.48 -8.94
N ILE A 113 8.51 3.19 -8.59
CA ILE A 113 7.15 2.63 -8.63
C ILE A 113 6.72 2.08 -9.99
N MET A 114 7.08 2.72 -11.11
CA MET A 114 6.64 2.27 -12.42
C MET A 114 7.28 0.94 -12.81
N ASP A 115 8.55 0.75 -12.46
CA ASP A 115 9.28 -0.50 -12.66
C ASP A 115 8.75 -1.61 -11.72
N GLU A 116 8.41 -1.25 -10.48
CA GLU A 116 7.80 -2.16 -9.52
C GLU A 116 6.42 -2.64 -9.98
N LEU A 117 5.59 -1.73 -10.49
CA LEU A 117 4.27 -2.03 -11.04
C LEU A 117 4.36 -2.95 -12.25
N GLU A 118 5.40 -2.82 -13.08
CA GLU A 118 5.65 -3.72 -14.21
C GLU A 118 5.92 -5.16 -13.76
N GLN A 119 6.57 -5.35 -12.62
CA GLN A 119 6.81 -6.68 -12.09
C GLN A 119 5.60 -7.21 -11.32
N ALA A 120 4.94 -6.38 -10.53
CA ALA A 120 3.76 -6.75 -9.75
C ALA A 120 2.57 -7.15 -10.64
N SER A 121 2.36 -6.47 -11.76
CA SER A 121 1.28 -6.76 -12.71
C SER A 121 1.40 -8.13 -13.39
N LYS A 122 2.60 -8.71 -13.42
CA LYS A 122 2.84 -10.06 -13.97
C LYS A 122 2.30 -11.19 -13.09
N VAL A 123 2.06 -10.92 -11.80
CA VAL A 123 1.55 -11.91 -10.85
C VAL A 123 0.03 -11.81 -10.75
N LYS A 124 -0.66 -12.76 -11.39
CA LYS A 124 -2.12 -12.78 -11.48
C LYS A 124 -2.80 -12.86 -10.11
N ASP A 125 -4.02 -12.32 -10.06
CA ASP A 125 -4.90 -12.35 -8.88
C ASP A 125 -4.30 -11.72 -7.61
N SER A 126 -3.30 -10.85 -7.78
CA SER A 126 -2.57 -10.19 -6.69
C SER A 126 -3.21 -8.89 -6.25
N VAL A 127 -2.97 -8.52 -5.00
CA VAL A 127 -3.31 -7.20 -4.44
C VAL A 127 -2.07 -6.34 -4.46
N ILE A 128 -2.16 -5.16 -5.06
CA ILE A 128 -1.09 -4.16 -5.07
C ILE A 128 -1.51 -3.00 -4.18
N LEU A 129 -0.70 -2.75 -3.15
CA LEU A 129 -0.83 -1.61 -2.25
C LEU A 129 0.39 -0.70 -2.46
N ILE A 130 0.14 0.57 -2.75
CA ILE A 130 1.19 1.59 -2.92
C ILE A 130 1.05 2.56 -1.76
N ASP A 131 2.08 2.68 -0.93
CA ASP A 131 2.06 3.64 0.18
C ASP A 131 2.35 5.07 -0.28
N ASP A 132 2.20 6.02 0.64
CA ASP A 132 2.60 7.41 0.43
C ASP A 132 1.89 8.07 -0.77
N LEU A 133 0.60 7.73 -0.97
CA LEU A 133 -0.24 8.23 -2.06
C LEU A 133 -0.14 9.74 -2.26
N ARG A 134 -0.05 10.51 -1.16
CA ARG A 134 0.12 11.97 -1.18
C ARG A 134 1.25 12.47 -2.09
N TYR A 135 2.32 11.69 -2.30
CA TYR A 135 3.47 12.08 -3.12
C TYR A 135 3.13 12.07 -4.62
N PHE A 136 2.09 11.35 -5.02
CA PHE A 136 1.64 11.26 -6.42
C PHE A 136 0.51 12.25 -6.75
N LEU A 137 -0.02 12.98 -5.76
CA LEU A 137 -1.20 13.86 -5.90
C LEU A 137 -0.86 15.27 -6.41
N GLY A 138 0.40 15.66 -6.38
CA GLY A 138 0.86 16.98 -6.83
C GLY A 138 2.31 17.25 -6.39
N PRO A 139 2.88 18.41 -6.76
CA PRO A 139 4.26 18.75 -6.43
C PRO A 139 4.51 18.72 -4.92
N ASN A 140 5.55 18.00 -4.48
CA ASN A 140 5.92 17.95 -3.07
C ASN A 140 7.04 18.97 -2.76
N PRO A 141 6.91 19.79 -1.69
CA PRO A 141 7.92 20.79 -1.32
C PRO A 141 9.27 20.21 -0.88
N HIS A 142 9.33 18.90 -0.59
CA HIS A 142 10.53 18.17 -0.23
C HIS A 142 11.06 17.29 -1.37
N ASP A 143 10.41 17.35 -2.54
CA ASP A 143 10.86 16.65 -3.73
C ASP A 143 12.06 17.40 -4.33
N HIS A 144 13.14 16.66 -4.56
CA HIS A 144 14.37 17.21 -5.14
C HIS A 144 14.55 16.82 -6.61
N GLY A 145 13.61 16.08 -7.23
CA GLY A 145 13.78 15.61 -8.61
C GLY A 145 12.51 15.35 -9.42
N GLU A 146 12.72 15.02 -10.70
CA GLU A 146 11.72 14.92 -11.78
C GLU A 146 11.08 13.52 -11.92
N ASN A 147 11.28 12.61 -10.95
CA ASN A 147 11.08 11.17 -11.15
C ASN A 147 9.83 10.56 -10.50
N TYR A 148 9.01 11.32 -9.76
CA TYR A 148 7.74 10.81 -9.25
C TYR A 148 6.66 10.87 -10.35
N PRO A 149 6.02 9.73 -10.72
CA PRO A 149 4.92 9.76 -11.67
C PRO A 149 3.70 10.46 -11.05
N THR A 150 2.84 11.00 -11.90
CA THR A 150 1.54 11.48 -11.45
C THR A 150 0.64 10.29 -11.08
N ILE A 151 -0.31 10.52 -10.17
CA ILE A 151 -1.33 9.51 -9.85
C ILE A 151 -2.13 9.10 -11.09
N ASP A 152 -2.35 10.00 -12.05
CA ASP A 152 -3.04 9.65 -13.30
C ASP A 152 -2.23 8.70 -14.18
N SER A 153 -0.90 8.84 -14.21
CA SER A 153 0.00 7.92 -14.92
C SER A 153 -0.03 6.53 -14.28
N VAL A 154 0.05 6.46 -12.95
CA VAL A 154 -0.06 5.21 -12.18
C VAL A 154 -1.39 4.51 -12.42
N MET A 155 -2.51 5.25 -12.35
CA MET A 155 -3.84 4.68 -12.58
C MET A 155 -4.03 4.17 -14.01
N ARG A 156 -3.59 4.93 -15.02
CA ARG A 156 -3.68 4.49 -16.43
C ARG A 156 -2.92 3.21 -16.66
N TYR A 157 -1.69 3.12 -16.12
CA TYR A 157 -0.88 1.92 -16.21
C TYR A 157 -1.60 0.72 -15.59
N LEU A 158 -2.07 0.84 -14.36
CA LEU A 158 -2.79 -0.23 -13.67
C LEU A 158 -4.06 -0.65 -14.41
N MET A 159 -4.85 0.29 -14.94
CA MET A 159 -6.06 -0.01 -15.70
C MET A 159 -5.76 -0.71 -17.03
N GLN A 160 -4.63 -0.39 -17.66
CA GLN A 160 -4.20 -1.02 -18.91
C GLN A 160 -3.70 -2.45 -18.68
N GLU A 161 -2.82 -2.65 -17.70
CA GLU A 161 -2.16 -3.94 -17.46
C GLU A 161 -3.03 -4.91 -16.64
N LEU A 162 -3.94 -4.39 -15.81
CA LEU A 162 -4.82 -5.17 -14.94
C LEU A 162 -6.30 -4.82 -15.17
N PRO A 163 -6.87 -5.08 -16.37
CA PRO A 163 -8.20 -4.61 -16.75
C PRO A 163 -9.35 -5.26 -15.96
N THR A 164 -9.10 -6.37 -15.27
CA THR A 164 -10.07 -7.05 -14.39
C THR A 164 -9.96 -6.62 -12.93
N ASN A 165 -9.06 -5.68 -12.63
CA ASN A 165 -8.87 -5.14 -11.29
C ASN A 165 -9.65 -3.83 -11.15
N PHE A 166 -9.97 -3.49 -9.90
CA PHE A 166 -10.47 -2.18 -9.54
C PHE A 166 -9.41 -1.44 -8.73
N ILE A 167 -9.47 -0.11 -8.78
CA ILE A 167 -8.60 0.79 -8.01
C ILE A 167 -9.47 1.51 -6.98
N THR A 168 -9.01 1.56 -5.73
CA THR A 168 -9.58 2.37 -4.65
C THR A 168 -8.47 2.97 -3.80
N PHE A 169 -8.84 3.85 -2.87
CA PHE A 169 -7.89 4.54 -2.01
C PHE A 169 -8.33 4.40 -0.56
N HIS A 170 -7.44 3.85 0.27
CA HIS A 170 -7.68 3.76 1.71
C HIS A 170 -6.64 4.61 2.42
N ASP A 171 -7.10 5.68 3.08
CA ASP A 171 -6.24 6.64 3.77
C ASP A 171 -5.19 7.24 2.83
N ASP A 172 -3.94 6.82 2.93
CA ASP A 172 -2.80 7.31 2.15
C ASP A 172 -2.20 6.21 1.27
N THR A 173 -3.01 5.18 0.98
CA THR A 173 -2.60 3.99 0.22
C THR A 173 -3.51 3.82 -0.99
N LEU A 174 -2.92 3.68 -2.18
CA LEU A 174 -3.65 3.18 -3.36
C LEU A 174 -3.76 1.66 -3.25
N ILE A 175 -4.95 1.12 -3.50
CA ILE A 175 -5.20 -0.32 -3.58
C ILE A 175 -5.68 -0.65 -4.99
N CYS A 176 -4.95 -1.53 -5.68
CA CYS A 176 -5.38 -2.19 -6.92
C CYS A 176 -5.55 -3.68 -6.65
N ALA A 177 -6.74 -4.23 -6.93
CA ALA A 177 -7.05 -5.63 -6.63
C ALA A 177 -8.07 -6.21 -7.61
N PRO A 178 -8.12 -7.54 -7.81
CA PRO A 178 -9.18 -8.21 -8.56
C PRO A 178 -10.57 -7.79 -8.07
N VAL A 179 -11.52 -7.61 -9.00
CA VAL A 179 -12.91 -7.25 -8.66
C VAL A 179 -13.55 -8.23 -7.67
N ALA A 180 -13.15 -9.50 -7.68
CA ALA A 180 -13.59 -10.51 -6.72
C ALA A 180 -13.30 -10.12 -5.25
N TYR A 181 -12.28 -9.29 -4.99
CA TYR A 181 -11.85 -8.92 -3.64
C TYR A 181 -12.55 -7.66 -3.12
N LYS A 182 -13.33 -7.00 -3.99
CA LYS A 182 -13.94 -5.70 -3.71
C LYS A 182 -14.81 -5.69 -2.46
N LYS A 183 -15.61 -6.74 -2.26
CA LYS A 183 -16.52 -6.84 -1.10
C LYS A 183 -15.74 -6.74 0.23
N VAL A 184 -14.63 -7.47 0.35
CA VAL A 184 -13.80 -7.49 1.56
C VAL A 184 -13.18 -6.12 1.84
N ILE A 185 -12.70 -5.46 0.78
CA ILE A 185 -12.08 -4.13 0.84
C ILE A 185 -13.13 -3.07 1.23
N ASP A 186 -14.30 -3.07 0.59
CA ASP A 186 -15.40 -2.15 0.89
C ASP A 186 -15.92 -2.32 2.32
N GLU A 187 -16.08 -3.56 2.80
CA GLU A 187 -16.48 -3.84 4.18
C GLU A 187 -15.47 -3.26 5.19
N ASN A 188 -14.18 -3.48 4.96
CA ASN A 188 -13.13 -2.89 5.82
C ASN A 188 -13.21 -1.36 5.83
N TRP A 189 -13.43 -0.74 4.67
CA TRP A 189 -13.62 0.70 4.57
C TRP A 189 -14.79 1.19 5.43
N LEU A 190 -15.96 0.54 5.32
CA LEU A 190 -17.17 0.89 6.05
C LEU A 190 -16.99 0.73 7.58
N GLU A 191 -16.39 -0.37 8.02
CA GLU A 191 -16.12 -0.64 9.44
C GLU A 191 -15.22 0.43 10.08
N THR A 192 -14.29 0.98 9.31
CA THR A 192 -13.32 1.98 9.80
C THR A 192 -13.68 3.41 9.41
N TYR A 193 -14.79 3.63 8.69
CA TYR A 193 -15.22 4.95 8.21
C TYR A 193 -15.41 5.97 9.33
N SER A 194 -16.07 5.57 10.42
CA SER A 194 -16.35 6.45 11.56
C SER A 194 -15.09 6.92 12.28
N LYS A 195 -14.03 6.09 12.25
CA LYS A 195 -12.72 6.46 12.80
C LYS A 195 -12.00 7.45 11.87
N ARG A 196 -12.11 7.27 10.55
CA ARG A 196 -11.48 8.14 9.53
C ARG A 196 -12.08 9.54 9.52
N PHE A 197 -13.40 9.57 9.56
CA PHE A 197 -14.20 10.78 9.49
C PHE A 197 -15.06 10.88 10.76
N PRO A 198 -14.43 11.14 11.92
CA PRO A 198 -15.16 11.26 13.16
C PRO A 198 -16.15 12.42 13.02
N ARG A 199 -17.44 12.16 13.27
CA ARG A 199 -18.44 13.22 13.30
C ARG A 199 -18.11 14.17 14.43
N SER A 200 -17.54 15.34 14.11
CA SER A 200 -17.36 16.39 15.12
C SER A 200 -18.74 16.93 15.52
N TYR A 201 -18.93 17.23 16.81
CA TYR A 201 -20.13 17.91 17.31
C TYR A 201 -20.42 19.20 16.53
N LYS A 202 -19.38 19.95 16.13
CA LYS A 202 -19.48 21.13 15.27
C LYS A 202 -20.09 20.85 13.90
N SER A 203 -19.79 19.69 13.27
CA SER A 203 -20.37 19.32 11.97
C SER A 203 -21.86 18.98 12.04
N LEU A 204 -22.30 18.38 13.16
CA LEU A 204 -23.70 18.07 13.44
C LEU A 204 -24.50 19.36 13.68
N VAL A 205 -23.97 20.27 14.50
CA VAL A 205 -24.57 21.58 14.76
C VAL A 205 -24.58 22.44 13.50
N SER A 206 -23.50 22.44 12.71
CA SER A 206 -23.43 23.16 11.43
C SER A 206 -24.46 22.64 10.42
N LYS A 207 -24.59 21.31 10.25
CA LYS A 207 -25.63 20.72 9.38
C LYS A 207 -27.04 21.03 9.89
N MET A 208 -27.25 21.00 11.21
CA MET A 208 -28.54 21.34 11.82
C MET A 208 -28.89 22.82 11.58
N TRP A 209 -27.94 23.74 11.79
CA TRP A 209 -28.09 25.16 11.46
C TRP A 209 -28.33 25.41 9.97
N TRP A 210 -27.67 24.66 9.09
CA TRP A 210 -27.88 24.73 7.64
C TRP A 210 -29.26 24.22 7.21
N ARG A 211 -29.82 23.22 7.91
CA ARG A 211 -31.20 22.72 7.68
C ARG A 211 -32.24 23.70 8.21
N ILE A 212 -31.99 24.29 9.39
CA ILE A 212 -32.81 25.37 9.97
C ILE A 212 -32.87 26.58 9.01
N LYS A 213 -31.72 27.04 8.48
CA LYS A 213 -31.65 28.17 7.54
C LYS A 213 -32.33 27.91 6.19
N ARG A 214 -32.44 26.66 5.75
CA ARG A 214 -33.09 26.30 4.48
C ARG A 214 -34.59 26.03 4.59
N GLY A 215 -35.15 25.98 5.80
CA GLY A 215 -36.55 25.60 6.00
C GLY A 215 -36.84 24.12 5.69
N ASP A 216 -35.80 23.30 5.50
CA ASP A 216 -35.92 21.87 5.18
C ASP A 216 -36.24 21.04 6.44
N PHE A 217 -37.44 21.23 6.98
CA PHE A 217 -38.00 20.41 8.05
C PHE A 217 -39.04 19.43 7.50
N ASN A 218 -38.61 18.50 6.64
CA ASN A 218 -39.41 17.31 6.39
C ASN A 218 -39.22 16.33 7.56
N PHE A 219 -40.05 16.48 8.58
CA PHE A 219 -40.33 15.41 9.53
C PHE A 219 -41.30 14.44 8.85
N SER A 220 -40.77 13.43 8.16
CA SER A 220 -41.59 12.25 7.84
C SER A 220 -41.82 11.49 9.15
N LYS A 221 -43.08 11.42 9.58
CA LYS A 221 -43.55 10.52 10.64
C LYS A 221 -43.37 9.06 10.24
#